data_AF-A0A7K3LHI1-F1
#
_entry.id   AF-A0A7K3LHI1-F1
#
_cell.length_a   1.000
_cell.length_b   1.000
_cell.length_c   1.000
_cell.angle_alpha   90.00
_cell.angle_beta   90.00
_cell.angle_gamma   90.00
#
_symmetry.space_group_name_H-M   'P 1'
#
loop_
_entity.id
_entity.type
_entity.pdbx_description
1 polymer ?
#
loop_
_entity_poly.entity_id
_entity_poly.type
_entity_poly.pdbx_seq_one_letter_code
_entity_poly.pdbx_strand_id
1 'polypeptide(L)'
;MASEIAVAIIGGVAGLISGTAGSLTAPWAQWGVEQKRLRRQRRVELITEWRSGIDALRAAEDAAAPRLPFPGGGQLVVTTDRSDPPETRDTEQNWYETLRPHLSADVQKSLKELRGKRVAHRTGRIPDLLRAEVARLERDWKLV
;
A
#
# COMPACT_ATOMS: atom_id res chain seq x y z
N MET A 1 1.79 1.30 -72.65
CA MET A 1 3.17 1.19 -72.12
C MET A 1 3.14 1.50 -70.63
N ALA A 2 2.94 0.49 -69.76
CA ALA A 2 2.99 0.61 -68.30
C ALA A 2 2.85 -0.77 -67.62
N SER A 3 3.67 -1.75 -67.97
CA SER A 3 3.61 -3.08 -67.32
C SER A 3 4.96 -3.78 -67.31
N GLU A 4 5.99 -3.09 -66.83
CA GLU A 4 7.24 -3.70 -66.43
C GLU A 4 7.67 -3.04 -65.12
N ILE A 5 8.26 -3.85 -64.22
CA ILE A 5 8.85 -3.47 -62.92
C ILE A 5 7.88 -3.49 -61.72
N ALA A 6 7.55 -4.69 -61.22
CA ALA A 6 7.25 -4.92 -59.79
C ALA A 6 7.27 -6.41 -59.37
N VAL A 7 8.26 -7.21 -59.81
CA VAL A 7 8.36 -8.65 -59.40
C VAL A 7 9.71 -9.02 -58.77
N ALA A 8 10.58 -8.06 -58.46
CA ALA A 8 11.92 -8.35 -57.95
C ALA A 8 12.15 -8.01 -56.46
N ILE A 9 11.12 -7.97 -55.62
CA ILE A 9 11.25 -7.77 -54.16
C ILE A 9 10.38 -8.75 -53.38
N ILE A 10 10.33 -10.02 -53.78
CA ILE A 10 9.69 -11.07 -52.95
C ILE A 10 10.59 -12.32 -52.80
N GLY A 11 11.58 -12.52 -53.67
CA GLY A 11 12.50 -13.66 -53.57
C GLY A 11 13.69 -13.51 -52.60
N GLY A 12 14.03 -12.29 -52.17
CA GLY A 12 15.28 -12.02 -51.41
C GLY A 12 15.14 -11.97 -49.89
N VAL A 13 13.92 -11.96 -49.33
CA VAL A 13 13.69 -11.72 -47.89
C VAL A 13 13.42 -13.01 -47.11
N ALA A 14 13.23 -14.15 -47.80
CA ALA A 14 13.01 -15.43 -47.14
C ALA A 14 14.29 -16.03 -46.50
N GLY A 15 15.48 -15.55 -46.86
CA GLY A 15 16.77 -16.06 -46.34
C GLY A 15 17.45 -15.22 -45.25
N LEU A 16 16.96 -14.01 -44.96
CA LEU A 16 17.64 -13.03 -44.08
C LEU A 16 16.86 -12.63 -42.81
N ILE A 17 15.65 -13.14 -42.60
CA ILE A 17 14.87 -12.84 -41.38
C ILE A 17 15.25 -13.78 -40.22
N SER A 18 15.78 -14.98 -40.51
CA SER A 18 16.16 -15.96 -39.48
C SER A 18 17.44 -15.59 -38.70
N GLY A 19 18.22 -14.60 -39.15
CA GLY A 19 19.46 -14.16 -38.48
C GLY A 19 19.31 -12.96 -37.54
N THR A 20 18.30 -12.10 -37.74
CA THR A 20 18.14 -10.83 -37.01
C THR A 20 16.89 -10.76 -36.12
N ALA A 21 15.90 -11.63 -36.33
CA ALA A 21 14.72 -11.72 -35.45
C ALA A 21 15.03 -12.22 -34.02
N GLY A 22 16.24 -12.78 -33.80
CA GLY A 22 16.70 -13.18 -32.46
C GLY A 22 17.07 -12.01 -31.54
N SER A 23 17.43 -10.83 -32.06
CA SER A 23 17.84 -9.69 -31.23
C SER A 23 16.68 -8.83 -30.72
N LEU A 24 15.49 -8.95 -31.34
CA LEU A 24 14.31 -8.14 -30.99
C LEU A 24 13.32 -8.85 -30.09
N THR A 25 13.46 -10.16 -29.85
CA THR A 25 12.61 -10.91 -28.90
C THR A 25 13.20 -10.95 -27.48
N ALA A 26 14.54 -10.89 -27.36
CA ALA A 26 15.24 -10.83 -26.07
C ALA A 26 14.81 -9.66 -25.15
N PRO A 27 14.55 -8.42 -25.64
CA PRO A 27 14.10 -7.31 -24.80
C PRO A 27 12.74 -7.54 -24.14
N TRP A 28 11.83 -8.27 -24.80
CA TRP A 28 10.47 -8.51 -24.27
C TRP A 28 10.45 -9.55 -23.16
N ALA A 29 11.31 -10.56 -23.25
CA ALA A 29 11.51 -11.53 -22.18
C ALA A 29 12.07 -10.83 -20.92
N GLN A 30 13.05 -9.93 -21.09
CA GLN A 30 13.58 -9.10 -20.01
C GLN A 30 12.52 -8.15 -19.43
N TRP A 31 11.69 -7.55 -20.28
CA TRP A 31 10.60 -6.67 -19.85
C TRP A 31 9.58 -7.38 -18.95
N GLY A 32 9.22 -8.62 -19.28
CA GLY A 32 8.27 -9.40 -18.47
C GLY A 32 8.77 -9.66 -17.05
N VAL A 33 10.06 -9.94 -16.88
CA VAL A 33 10.69 -10.13 -15.56
C VAL A 33 10.76 -8.80 -14.81
N GLU A 34 11.14 -7.73 -15.49
CA GLU A 34 11.24 -6.40 -14.88
C GLU A 34 9.88 -5.91 -14.38
N GLN A 35 8.81 -6.10 -15.15
CA GLN A 35 7.46 -5.76 -14.73
C GLN A 35 7.01 -6.53 -13.48
N LYS A 36 7.35 -7.81 -13.37
CA LYS A 36 7.06 -8.59 -12.16
C LYS A 36 7.83 -8.05 -10.95
N ARG A 37 9.10 -7.68 -11.15
CA ARG A 37 9.95 -7.10 -10.10
C ARG A 37 9.41 -5.76 -9.63
N LEU A 38 9.06 -4.86 -10.56
CA LEU A 38 8.47 -3.55 -10.27
C LEU A 38 7.16 -3.67 -9.50
N ARG A 39 6.27 -4.60 -9.90
CA ARG A 39 5.02 -4.86 -9.15
C ARG A 39 5.29 -5.32 -7.72
N ARG A 40 6.27 -6.21 -7.52
CA ARG A 40 6.65 -6.68 -6.18
C ARG A 40 7.24 -5.55 -5.35
N GLN A 41 8.16 -4.77 -5.91
CA GLN A 41 8.76 -3.61 -5.25
C GLN A 41 7.69 -2.60 -4.83
N ARG A 42 6.77 -2.26 -5.74
CA ARG A 42 5.67 -1.34 -5.44
C ARG A 42 4.78 -1.81 -4.29
N ARG A 43 4.50 -3.11 -4.22
CA ARG A 43 3.73 -3.68 -3.08
C ARG A 43 4.50 -3.61 -1.77
N VAL A 44 5.81 -3.85 -1.78
CA VAL A 44 6.66 -3.71 -0.59
C VAL A 44 6.71 -2.26 -0.12
N GLU A 45 6.85 -1.31 -1.05
CA GLU A 45 6.78 0.13 -0.75
C GLU A 45 5.47 0.50 -0.06
N LEU A 46 4.33 0.08 -0.63
CA LEU A 46 3.01 0.33 -0.03
C LEU A 46 2.88 -0.27 1.38
N ILE A 47 3.28 -1.53 1.59
CA ILE A 47 3.24 -2.17 2.92
C ILE A 47 4.11 -1.40 3.92
N THR A 48 5.29 -0.94 3.49
CA THR A 48 6.21 -0.17 4.33
C THR A 48 5.62 1.18 4.72
N GLU A 49 5.04 1.89 3.74
CA GLU A 49 4.36 3.17 3.95
C GLU A 49 3.18 3.01 4.92
N TRP A 50 2.34 1.99 4.72
CA TRP A 50 1.20 1.72 5.60
C TRP A 50 1.63 1.35 7.02
N ARG A 51 2.67 0.53 7.18
CA ARG A 51 3.22 0.21 8.51
C ARG A 51 3.69 1.46 9.23
N SER A 52 4.46 2.31 8.55
CA SER A 52 4.94 3.57 9.11
C SER A 52 3.78 4.50 9.50
N GLY A 53 2.74 4.57 8.67
CA GLY A 53 1.54 5.38 8.96
C GLY A 53 0.76 4.86 10.17
N ILE A 54 0.61 3.54 10.30
CA ILE A 54 -0.04 2.90 11.45
C ILE A 54 0.77 3.09 12.73
N ASP A 55 2.11 3.01 12.66
CA ASP A 55 2.99 3.23 13.80
C ASP A 55 2.95 4.69 14.26
N ALA A 56 2.93 5.64 13.32
CA ALA A 56 2.74 7.06 13.61
C ALA A 56 1.37 7.33 14.25
N LEU A 57 0.30 6.69 13.75
CA LEU A 57 -1.03 6.77 14.34
C LEU A 57 -1.04 6.26 15.79
N ARG A 58 -0.42 5.11 16.04
CA ARG A 58 -0.30 4.56 17.40
C ARG A 58 0.47 5.49 18.32
N ALA A 59 1.59 6.04 17.86
CA ALA A 59 2.38 7.00 18.62
C ALA A 59 1.59 8.28 18.95
N ALA A 60 0.75 8.76 18.02
CA ALA A 60 -0.13 9.89 18.24
C ALA A 60 -1.21 9.58 19.29
N GLU A 61 -1.83 8.40 19.23
CA GLU A 61 -2.79 7.95 20.26
C GLU A 61 -2.15 7.84 21.64
N ASP A 62 -0.92 7.30 21.72
CA ASP A 62 -0.17 7.16 22.97
C ASP A 62 0.27 8.52 23.54
N ALA A 63 0.61 9.49 22.68
CA ALA A 63 0.96 10.85 23.07
C ALA A 63 -0.26 11.66 23.53
N ALA A 64 -1.43 11.40 22.94
CA ALA A 64 -2.68 12.06 23.31
C ALA A 64 -3.21 11.62 24.68
N ALA A 65 -2.81 10.46 25.19
CA ALA A 65 -3.15 10.01 26.53
C ALA A 65 -2.33 10.79 27.58
N PRO A 66 -2.94 11.71 28.37
CA PRO A 66 -2.20 12.49 29.35
C PRO A 66 -1.67 11.55 30.44
N ARG A 67 -0.35 11.35 30.49
CA ARG A 67 0.31 10.62 31.58
C ARG A 67 0.74 11.63 32.62
N LEU A 68 -0.12 11.83 33.62
CA LEU A 68 0.27 12.65 34.77
C LEU A 68 1.06 11.77 35.76
N PRO A 69 2.23 12.24 36.23
CA PRO A 69 2.97 11.54 37.27
C PRO A 69 2.11 11.51 38.53
N PHE A 70 1.76 10.31 39.01
CA PHE A 70 1.00 10.18 40.23
C PHE A 70 1.96 10.20 41.43
N PRO A 71 1.70 11.03 42.46
CA PRO A 71 2.49 10.99 43.68
C PRO A 71 2.34 9.59 44.31
N GLY A 72 3.45 8.84 44.38
CA GLY A 72 3.46 7.43 44.80
C GLY A 72 3.95 6.43 43.74
N GLY A 73 4.41 6.90 42.56
CA GLY A 73 5.03 6.05 41.55
C GLY A 73 4.05 5.31 40.61
N GLY A 74 2.75 5.58 40.76
CA GLY A 74 1.73 5.15 39.79
C GLY A 74 1.65 6.09 38.58
N GLN A 75 1.10 5.60 37.48
CA GLN A 75 0.58 6.47 36.41
C GLN A 75 -0.94 6.46 36.50
N LEU A 76 -1.55 7.63 36.66
CA LEU A 76 -2.99 7.77 36.52
C LEU A 76 -3.28 8.31 35.11
N VAL A 77 -3.96 7.49 34.32
CA VAL A 77 -4.44 7.89 33.00
C VAL A 77 -5.65 8.78 33.22
N VAL A 78 -5.46 10.10 33.16
CA VAL A 78 -6.59 11.03 33.23
C VAL A 78 -7.27 11.03 31.88
N THR A 79 -8.41 10.35 31.79
CA THR A 79 -9.33 10.50 30.67
C THR A 79 -10.03 11.85 30.82
N THR A 80 -9.35 12.94 30.46
CA THR A 80 -9.99 14.26 30.48
C THR A 80 -11.12 14.25 29.45
N ASP A 81 -12.37 14.32 29.92
CA ASP A 81 -13.60 14.53 29.15
C ASP A 81 -13.65 15.93 28.47
N ARG A 82 -12.50 16.61 28.39
CA ARG A 82 -12.40 18.02 28.04
C ARG A 82 -11.74 18.16 26.67
N SER A 83 -12.59 18.52 25.71
CA SER A 83 -12.29 18.88 24.33
C SER A 83 -11.72 17.73 23.53
N ASP A 84 -12.52 17.20 22.61
CA ASP A 84 -12.07 16.30 21.57
C ASP A 84 -10.71 16.81 21.06
N PRO A 85 -9.60 16.06 21.26
CA PRO A 85 -8.34 16.42 20.63
C PRO A 85 -8.67 16.57 19.15
N PRO A 86 -8.24 17.67 18.51
CA PRO A 86 -8.71 18.06 17.17
C PRO A 86 -8.68 16.81 16.34
N GLU A 87 -9.86 16.29 15.95
CA GLU A 87 -10.00 14.96 15.33
C GLU A 87 -8.83 14.84 14.38
N THR A 88 -7.84 14.08 14.82
CA THR A 88 -6.53 14.21 14.24
C THR A 88 -6.74 13.87 12.78
N ARG A 89 -6.19 14.70 11.89
CA ARG A 89 -6.24 14.57 10.43
C ARG A 89 -5.60 13.25 9.94
N ASP A 90 -5.67 12.19 10.73
CA ASP A 90 -5.18 10.84 10.55
C ASP A 90 -5.76 10.19 9.29
N THR A 91 -6.92 10.66 8.85
CA THR A 91 -7.52 10.25 7.57
C THR A 91 -7.15 11.08 6.37
N GLU A 92 -6.56 12.27 6.57
CA GLU A 92 -6.02 13.08 5.48
C GLU A 92 -4.60 12.64 5.11
N GLN A 93 -4.04 11.65 5.81
CA GLN A 93 -2.71 11.14 5.51
C GLN A 93 -2.76 10.26 4.25
N ASN A 94 -1.92 10.61 3.26
CA ASN A 94 -1.84 9.99 1.94
C ASN A 94 -1.78 8.44 1.98
N TRP A 95 -1.15 7.87 3.00
CA TRP A 95 -1.03 6.41 3.16
C TRP A 95 -2.38 5.71 3.41
N TYR A 96 -3.36 6.37 4.05
CA TYR A 96 -4.65 5.74 4.33
C TYR A 96 -5.52 5.67 3.09
N GLU A 97 -5.50 6.69 2.24
CA GLU A 97 -6.24 6.69 0.97
C GLU A 97 -5.73 5.60 0.01
N THR A 98 -4.42 5.32 0.02
CA THR A 98 -3.86 4.21 -0.76
C THR A 98 -4.16 2.84 -0.16
N LEU A 99 -4.28 2.73 1.17
CA LEU A 99 -4.65 1.49 1.86
C LEU A 99 -6.14 1.14 1.71
N ARG A 100 -7.02 2.16 1.79
CA ARG A 100 -8.48 2.03 1.79
C ARG A 100 -9.06 1.09 0.73
N PRO A 101 -8.67 1.15 -0.56
CA PRO A 101 -9.22 0.24 -1.58
C PRO A 101 -8.83 -1.24 -1.37
N HIS A 102 -7.82 -1.52 -0.53
CA HIS A 102 -7.36 -2.87 -0.22
C HIS A 102 -7.95 -3.43 1.08
N LEU A 103 -8.63 -2.61 1.87
CA LEU A 103 -9.26 -3.03 3.11
C LEU A 103 -10.48 -3.92 2.83
N SER A 104 -10.60 -5.02 3.56
CA SER A 104 -11.79 -5.87 3.57
C SER A 104 -13.03 -5.11 4.04
N ALA A 105 -14.20 -5.54 3.58
CA ALA A 105 -15.48 -4.92 3.94
C ALA A 105 -15.73 -4.93 5.46
N ASP A 106 -15.33 -5.99 6.15
CA ASP A 106 -15.48 -6.15 7.61
C ASP A 106 -14.60 -5.14 8.37
N VAL A 107 -13.37 -4.92 7.89
CA VAL A 107 -12.46 -3.91 8.45
C VAL A 107 -13.02 -2.51 8.22
N GLN A 108 -13.51 -2.20 7.01
CA GLN A 108 -14.12 -0.90 6.72
C GLN A 108 -15.35 -0.62 7.62
N LYS A 109 -16.19 -1.64 7.82
CA LYS A 109 -17.34 -1.56 8.74
C LYS A 109 -16.88 -1.32 10.19
N SER A 110 -15.91 -2.09 10.66
CA SER A 110 -15.36 -1.95 12.02
C SER A 110 -14.73 -0.58 12.24
N LEU A 111 -14.02 -0.04 11.25
CA LEU A 111 -13.47 1.32 11.30
C LEU A 111 -14.57 2.37 11.40
N LYS A 112 -15.66 2.24 10.62
CA LYS A 112 -16.80 3.15 10.70
C LYS A 112 -17.46 3.11 12.08
N GLU A 113 -17.63 1.92 12.65
CA GLU A 113 -18.17 1.74 14.00
C GLU A 113 -17.25 2.29 15.10
N LEU A 114 -15.94 2.07 15.00
CA LEU A 114 -14.95 2.59 15.96
C LEU A 114 -14.83 4.12 15.89
N ARG A 115 -14.97 4.72 14.71
CA ARG A 115 -14.97 6.18 14.53
C ARG A 115 -16.16 6.86 15.19
N GLY A 116 -17.32 6.21 15.23
CA GLY A 116 -18.50 6.72 15.92
C GLY A 116 -18.43 6.63 17.46
N LYS A 117 -17.39 5.99 18.02
CA LYS A 117 -17.21 5.84 19.48
C LYS A 117 -16.26 6.90 20.02
N ARG A 118 -16.43 7.23 21.31
CA ARG A 118 -15.52 8.14 22.04
C ARG A 118 -14.07 7.63 21.99
N VAL A 119 -13.12 8.57 21.95
CA VAL A 119 -11.67 8.29 21.85
C VAL A 119 -11.22 7.24 22.88
N ALA A 120 -11.65 7.38 24.13
CA ALA A 120 -11.29 6.46 25.23
C ALA A 120 -11.65 4.98 24.97
N HIS A 121 -12.68 4.70 24.15
CA HIS A 121 -13.08 3.33 23.83
C HIS A 121 -12.45 2.78 22.54
N ARG A 122 -11.76 3.63 21.76
CA ARG A 122 -11.12 3.24 20.48
C ARG A 122 -9.60 3.23 20.53
N THR A 123 -8.96 3.86 21.51
CA THR A 123 -7.49 3.91 21.65
C THR A 123 -6.88 2.50 21.49
N GLY A 124 -5.89 2.39 20.59
CA GLY A 124 -5.20 1.16 20.22
C GLY A 124 -5.96 0.27 19.22
N ARG A 125 -7.30 0.30 19.21
CA ARG A 125 -8.09 -0.63 18.40
C ARG A 125 -7.98 -0.37 16.90
N ILE A 126 -7.96 0.91 16.50
CA ILE A 126 -7.84 1.27 15.07
C ILE A 126 -6.45 0.87 14.54
N PRO A 127 -5.32 1.27 15.17
CA PRO A 127 -4.00 0.81 14.74
C PRO A 127 -3.85 -0.71 14.71
N ASP A 128 -4.35 -1.42 15.73
CA ASP A 128 -4.23 -2.88 15.80
C ASP A 128 -5.02 -3.57 14.67
N LEU A 129 -6.22 -3.06 14.37
CA LEU A 129 -7.06 -3.58 13.29
C LEU A 129 -6.43 -3.33 11.92
N LEU A 130 -5.91 -2.14 11.67
CA LEU A 130 -5.18 -1.82 10.43
C LEU A 130 -3.91 -2.65 10.29
N ARG A 131 -3.15 -2.85 11.39
CA ARG A 131 -1.94 -3.66 11.39
C ARG A 131 -2.23 -5.12 11.04
N ALA A 132 -3.29 -5.69 11.62
CA ALA A 132 -3.73 -7.04 11.29
C ALA A 132 -4.12 -7.17 9.81
N GLU A 133 -4.79 -6.17 9.25
CA GLU A 133 -5.20 -6.17 7.86
C GLU A 133 -4.01 -6.01 6.90
N VAL A 134 -3.03 -5.15 7.21
CA VAL A 134 -1.79 -5.05 6.45
C VAL A 134 -1.02 -6.38 6.48
N ALA A 135 -0.98 -7.07 7.61
CA ALA A 135 -0.36 -8.40 7.72
C ALA A 135 -1.11 -9.49 6.93
N ARG A 136 -2.42 -9.36 6.74
CA ARG A 136 -3.19 -10.21 5.81
C ARG A 136 -2.80 -9.92 4.37
N LEU A 137 -2.76 -8.65 3.97
CA LEU A 137 -2.39 -8.23 2.61
C LEU A 137 -0.97 -8.68 2.24
N GLU A 138 -0.03 -8.59 3.16
CA GLU A 138 1.35 -9.06 2.94
C GLU A 138 1.43 -10.56 2.61
N ARG A 139 0.64 -11.38 3.31
CA ARG A 139 0.51 -12.82 3.03
C ARG A 139 -0.18 -13.10 1.70
N ASP A 140 -1.29 -12.40 1.42
CA ASP A 140 -2.04 -12.55 0.17
C ASP A 140 -1.18 -12.17 -1.05
N TRP A 141 -0.28 -11.21 -0.87
CA TRP A 141 0.66 -10.78 -1.89
C TRP A 141 1.95 -11.61 -1.96
N LYS A 142 2.11 -12.61 -1.09
CA LYS A 142 3.28 -13.50 -1.02
C LYS A 142 4.59 -12.72 -0.87
N LEU A 143 4.56 -11.69 -0.03
CA LEU A 143 5.74 -10.90 0.29
C LEU A 143 6.55 -11.50 1.46
N VAL A 144 5.86 -12.25 2.32
CA VAL A 144 6.38 -13.03 3.46
C VAL A 144 5.88 -14.46 3.35
#